data_AF-A0A4R3UCM0-F1
#
_entry.id   AF-A0A4R3UCM0-F1
#
_cell.length_a   1.000
_cell.length_b   1.000
_cell.length_c   1.000
_cell.angle_alpha   90.00
_cell.angle_beta   90.00
_cell.angle_gamma   90.00
#
_symmetry.space_group_name_H-M   'P 1'
#
loop_
_entity.id
_entity.type
_entity.pdbx_description
1 polymer ?
#
loop_
_entity_poly.entity_id
_entity_poly.type
_entity_poly.pdbx_seq_one_letter_code
_entity_poly.pdbx_strand_id
1 'polypeptide(L)'
;MSQRSFASAEYALKKKRTRREMFLADMERIVPWSRLEAAIAPSYPRSGRVGRPPIGVPKMLRMYCLQQWYGLADEALEDALYDSQSMRDFVGIDLSREAVPDATTLLKFRRLLLANDLTKALFDEINAHLAEQGLLMRSGTIVDATIIAAPSSTKNATGERDPDMHQAKKGNQWHFGMKAHIGVDAESGLVHTVIGTAANVNDVTQAGALLHGQETSAFGDAGYRGVDKREEAKGPTWFVAMQPGKRRALDLTKKWARLLEKAEQLKAAVRAKVEHPFHVVKNLFGHRKVRYKGMAKNQGQLFSLFGLANLVIAKRSLLDLQARGAS
;
A
#
# COMPACT_ATOMS: atom_id res chain seq x y z
N MET A 1 37.98 -0.76 -5.93
CA MET A 1 37.16 -0.46 -7.12
C MET A 1 36.62 -1.77 -7.68
N SER A 2 35.30 -1.96 -7.72
CA SER A 2 34.71 -3.15 -8.33
C SER A 2 34.76 -3.04 -9.84
N GLN A 3 35.39 -3.99 -10.54
CA GLN A 3 35.44 -4.04 -11.99
C GLN A 3 34.01 -4.16 -12.54
N ARG A 4 33.60 -3.21 -13.39
CA ARG A 4 32.29 -3.19 -14.05
C ARG A 4 32.24 -4.23 -15.17
N SER A 5 31.16 -4.99 -15.27
CA SER A 5 30.96 -5.94 -16.36
C SER A 5 30.71 -5.22 -17.69
N PHE A 6 31.06 -5.83 -18.82
CA PHE A 6 30.80 -5.26 -20.15
C PHE A 6 29.31 -4.93 -20.37
N ALA A 7 28.41 -5.80 -19.91
CA ALA A 7 26.96 -5.57 -19.97
C ALA A 7 26.53 -4.32 -19.18
N SER A 8 27.13 -4.08 -18.00
CA SER A 8 26.84 -2.87 -17.21
C SER A 8 27.37 -1.59 -17.89
N ALA A 9 28.51 -1.67 -18.58
CA ALA A 9 29.09 -0.55 -19.31
C ALA A 9 28.24 -0.19 -20.53
N GLU A 10 27.82 -1.19 -21.33
CA GLU A 10 26.91 -0.98 -22.46
C GLU A 10 25.57 -0.38 -22.00
N TYR A 11 24.98 -0.92 -20.92
CA TYR A 11 23.73 -0.41 -20.39
C TYR A 11 23.83 1.04 -19.92
N ALA A 12 24.98 1.45 -19.38
CA ALA A 12 25.24 2.82 -18.97
C ALA A 12 25.43 3.79 -20.16
N LEU A 13 25.83 3.30 -21.33
CA LEU A 13 26.06 4.11 -22.54
C LEU A 13 24.76 4.47 -23.29
N LYS A 14 23.61 3.96 -22.88
CA LYS A 14 22.35 4.24 -23.57
C LYS A 14 21.95 5.71 -23.46
N LYS A 15 21.36 6.23 -24.53
CA LYS A 15 20.97 7.65 -24.63
C LYS A 15 19.73 8.02 -23.81
N LYS A 16 18.85 7.06 -23.50
CA LYS A 16 17.58 7.30 -22.81
C LYS A 16 17.48 6.50 -21.52
N ARG A 17 17.20 7.19 -20.41
CA ARG A 17 16.75 6.56 -19.18
C ARG A 17 15.28 6.18 -19.31
N THR A 18 14.96 4.92 -19.00
CA THR A 18 13.59 4.41 -19.05
C THR A 18 12.78 4.91 -17.85
N ARG A 19 11.45 4.93 -17.98
CA ARG A 19 10.56 5.30 -16.86
C ARG A 19 10.76 4.40 -15.64
N ARG A 20 11.07 3.11 -15.86
CA ARG A 20 11.37 2.14 -14.81
C ARG A 20 12.63 2.55 -14.03
N GLU A 21 13.71 2.87 -14.72
CA GLU A 21 14.95 3.28 -14.05
C GLU A 21 14.80 4.58 -13.28
N MET A 22 14.08 5.55 -13.86
CA MET A 22 13.81 6.80 -13.15
C MET A 22 13.01 6.52 -11.87
N PHE A 23 11.97 5.69 -11.96
CA PHE A 23 11.18 5.29 -10.79
C PHE A 23 12.03 4.57 -9.75
N LEU A 24 12.83 3.58 -10.14
CA LEU A 24 13.67 2.82 -9.20
C LEU A 24 14.77 3.69 -8.59
N ALA A 25 15.35 4.62 -9.33
CA ALA A 25 16.32 5.58 -8.81
C ALA A 25 15.67 6.56 -7.82
N ASP A 26 14.45 7.02 -8.09
CA ASP A 26 13.69 7.83 -7.13
C ASP A 26 13.39 7.03 -5.86
N MET A 27 12.91 5.78 -6.00
CA MET A 27 12.60 4.90 -4.87
C MET A 27 13.85 4.60 -4.03
N GLU A 28 14.99 4.35 -4.66
CA GLU A 28 16.25 4.11 -3.95
C GLU A 28 16.62 5.30 -3.04
N ARG A 29 16.25 6.53 -3.43
CA ARG A 29 16.52 7.74 -2.66
C ARG A 29 15.53 8.00 -1.54
N ILE A 30 14.24 7.71 -1.76
CA ILE A 30 13.17 8.14 -0.83
C ILE A 30 12.75 7.04 0.16
N VAL A 31 13.00 5.76 -0.16
CA VAL A 31 12.67 4.67 0.75
C VAL A 31 13.64 4.75 1.94
N PRO A 32 13.16 4.73 3.20
CA PRO A 32 14.04 4.81 4.38
C PRO A 32 14.73 3.45 4.65
N TRP A 33 15.58 2.98 3.73
CA TRP A 33 16.15 1.64 3.73
C TRP A 33 16.79 1.25 5.06
N SER A 34 17.59 2.13 5.66
CA SER A 34 18.26 1.86 6.93
C SER A 34 17.27 1.53 8.06
N ARG A 35 16.13 2.22 8.13
CA ARG A 35 15.07 1.97 9.12
C ARG A 35 14.39 0.64 8.87
N LEU A 36 14.01 0.39 7.62
CA LEU A 36 13.32 -0.84 7.23
C LEU A 36 14.21 -2.07 7.42
N GLU A 37 15.49 -1.96 7.07
CA GLU A 37 16.49 -3.01 7.27
C GLU A 37 16.73 -3.25 8.77
N ALA A 38 16.81 -2.19 9.59
CA ALA A 38 16.96 -2.28 11.04
C ALA A 38 15.74 -2.95 11.71
N ALA A 39 14.52 -2.70 11.21
CA ALA A 39 13.31 -3.36 11.72
C ALA A 39 13.30 -4.87 11.43
N ILE A 40 13.88 -5.31 10.31
CA ILE A 40 13.90 -6.73 9.90
C ILE A 40 15.07 -7.49 10.52
N ALA A 41 16.21 -6.83 10.72
CA ALA A 41 17.46 -7.46 11.15
C ALA A 41 17.36 -8.36 12.40
N PRO A 42 16.58 -8.03 13.45
CA PRO A 42 16.45 -8.88 14.64
C PRO A 42 15.84 -10.26 14.36
N SER A 43 14.90 -10.34 13.42
CA SER A 43 14.23 -11.60 13.05
C SER A 43 14.91 -12.32 11.90
N TYR A 44 15.93 -11.71 11.27
CA TYR A 44 16.56 -12.25 10.07
C TYR A 44 17.60 -13.34 10.39
N PRO A 45 17.68 -14.44 9.62
CA PRO A 45 18.66 -15.49 9.86
C PRO A 45 20.08 -14.94 9.82
N ARG A 46 20.87 -15.25 10.85
CA ARG A 46 22.31 -14.99 10.85
C ARG A 46 23.04 -16.15 10.17
N SER A 47 24.16 -15.86 9.54
CA SER A 47 25.04 -16.89 8.97
C SER A 47 25.44 -17.88 10.07
N GLY A 48 25.01 -19.14 9.95
CA GLY A 48 25.50 -20.24 10.77
C GLY A 48 26.89 -20.71 10.30
N ARG A 49 27.53 -21.60 11.07
CA ARG A 49 28.83 -22.21 10.70
C ARG A 49 28.72 -23.20 9.53
N VAL A 50 27.52 -23.69 9.20
CA VAL A 50 27.28 -24.73 8.18
C VAL A 50 26.13 -24.30 7.26
N GLY A 51 26.35 -24.38 5.95
CA GLY A 51 25.35 -24.08 4.90
C GLY A 51 25.64 -22.82 4.09
N ARG A 52 24.86 -22.61 3.02
CA ARG A 52 24.94 -21.38 2.20
C ARG A 52 24.55 -20.18 3.07
N PRO A 53 25.37 -19.11 3.13
CA PRO A 53 25.02 -17.94 3.91
C PRO A 53 23.71 -17.33 3.41
N PRO A 54 22.86 -16.81 4.32
CA PRO A 54 21.62 -16.17 3.94
C PRO A 54 21.92 -14.94 3.08
N ILE A 55 21.07 -14.70 2.08
CA ILE A 55 21.15 -13.48 1.27
C ILE A 55 20.86 -12.27 2.17
N GLY A 56 21.58 -11.17 1.98
CA GLY A 56 21.42 -10.00 2.86
C GLY A 56 20.01 -9.40 2.82
N VAL A 57 19.56 -8.89 3.98
CA VAL A 57 18.31 -8.13 4.12
C VAL A 57 18.15 -7.03 3.05
N PRO A 58 19.18 -6.23 2.71
CA PRO A 58 19.05 -5.16 1.71
C PRO A 58 18.54 -5.67 0.35
N LYS A 59 19.03 -6.83 -0.10
CA LYS A 59 18.65 -7.45 -1.38
C LYS A 59 17.24 -8.02 -1.31
N MET A 60 16.94 -8.79 -0.25
CA MET A 60 15.62 -9.41 -0.09
C MET A 60 14.50 -8.37 0.05
N LEU A 61 14.77 -7.28 0.77
CA LEU A 61 13.83 -6.19 0.92
C LEU A 61 13.57 -5.48 -0.43
N ARG A 62 14.63 -5.20 -1.20
CA ARG A 62 14.48 -4.59 -2.55
C ARG A 62 13.73 -5.50 -3.52
N MET A 63 14.01 -6.81 -3.51
CA MET A 63 13.23 -7.80 -4.26
C MET A 63 11.75 -7.78 -3.83
N TYR A 64 11.47 -7.73 -2.53
CA TYR A 64 10.10 -7.65 -2.03
C TYR A 64 9.38 -6.37 -2.47
N CYS A 65 10.06 -5.21 -2.45
CA CYS A 65 9.53 -3.95 -2.96
C CYS A 65 9.23 -4.04 -4.46
N LEU A 66 10.13 -4.59 -5.28
CA LEU A 66 9.89 -4.84 -6.70
C LEU A 66 8.64 -5.71 -6.92
N GLN A 67 8.48 -6.77 -6.12
CA GLN A 67 7.31 -7.63 -6.19
C GLN A 67 6.01 -6.84 -6.00
N GLN A 68 5.98 -5.94 -5.01
CA GLN A 68 4.79 -5.13 -4.72
C GLN A 68 4.56 -4.07 -5.79
N TRP A 69 5.59 -3.30 -6.18
CA TRP A 69 5.45 -2.20 -7.14
C TRP A 69 5.04 -2.65 -8.54
N TYR A 70 5.51 -3.81 -9.00
CA TYR A 70 5.19 -4.33 -10.33
C TYR A 70 4.13 -5.42 -10.31
N GLY A 71 3.62 -5.77 -9.12
CA GLY A 71 2.62 -6.80 -8.98
C GLY A 71 3.06 -8.15 -9.53
N LEU A 72 4.33 -8.54 -9.34
CA LEU A 72 4.87 -9.79 -9.88
C LEU A 72 4.57 -10.99 -8.96
N ALA A 73 4.39 -12.18 -9.54
CA ALA A 73 4.42 -13.43 -8.77
C ALA A 73 5.86 -13.75 -8.33
N ASP A 74 6.06 -14.75 -7.46
CA ASP A 74 7.41 -15.10 -6.99
C ASP A 74 8.32 -15.53 -8.17
N GLU A 75 7.87 -16.47 -9.01
CA GLU A 75 8.60 -16.91 -10.22
C GLU A 75 8.75 -15.78 -11.25
N ALA A 76 7.69 -15.01 -11.49
CA ALA A 76 7.76 -13.88 -12.42
C ALA A 76 8.75 -12.78 -11.98
N LEU A 77 9.01 -12.63 -10.68
CA LEU A 77 10.05 -11.72 -10.21
C LEU A 77 11.45 -12.30 -10.45
N GLU A 78 11.64 -13.60 -10.23
CA GLU A 78 12.88 -14.29 -10.53
C GLU A 78 13.24 -14.12 -12.02
N ASP A 79 12.30 -14.44 -12.92
CA ASP A 79 12.46 -14.24 -14.37
C ASP A 79 12.77 -12.78 -14.70
N ALA A 80 12.01 -11.84 -14.11
CA ALA A 80 12.23 -10.41 -14.35
C ALA A 80 13.62 -9.94 -13.92
N LEU A 81 14.24 -10.55 -12.90
CA LEU A 81 15.61 -10.25 -12.49
C LEU A 81 16.64 -10.88 -13.43
N TYR A 82 16.36 -12.00 -14.10
CA TYR A 82 17.21 -12.50 -15.19
C TYR A 82 17.09 -11.67 -16.47
N ASP A 83 15.93 -11.08 -16.73
CA ASP A 83 15.67 -10.34 -17.97
C ASP A 83 15.99 -8.84 -17.89
N SER A 84 15.78 -8.20 -16.74
CA SER A 84 15.81 -6.73 -16.61
C SER A 84 17.03 -6.22 -15.84
N GLN A 85 18.00 -5.65 -16.57
CA GLN A 85 19.19 -5.01 -15.97
C GLN A 85 18.82 -3.93 -14.94
N SER A 86 17.83 -3.08 -15.22
CA SER A 86 17.38 -2.05 -14.26
C SER A 86 16.89 -2.60 -12.92
N MET A 87 16.25 -3.78 -12.93
CA MET A 87 15.78 -4.41 -11.70
C MET A 87 16.93 -5.07 -10.95
N ARG A 88 17.88 -5.69 -11.69
CA ARG A 88 19.12 -6.21 -11.10
C ARG A 88 19.96 -5.12 -10.44
N ASP A 89 20.17 -4.01 -11.13
CA ASP A 89 20.93 -2.87 -10.62
C ASP A 89 20.28 -2.33 -9.35
N PHE A 90 18.95 -2.20 -9.35
CA PHE A 90 18.20 -1.77 -8.17
C PHE A 90 18.38 -2.73 -6.99
N VAL A 91 18.27 -4.04 -7.20
CA VAL A 91 18.47 -5.03 -6.13
C VAL A 91 19.95 -5.15 -5.72
N GLY A 92 20.88 -4.79 -6.61
CA GLY A 92 22.32 -4.95 -6.43
C GLY A 92 22.81 -6.37 -6.72
N ILE A 93 22.26 -7.01 -7.77
CA ILE A 93 22.68 -8.34 -8.24
C ILE A 93 23.61 -8.21 -9.45
N ASP A 94 24.79 -8.80 -9.34
CA ASP A 94 25.73 -8.98 -10.45
C ASP A 94 25.77 -10.45 -10.87
N LEU A 95 25.16 -10.76 -12.03
CA LEU A 95 25.08 -12.13 -12.56
C LEU A 95 26.45 -12.78 -12.85
N SER A 96 27.52 -11.98 -12.95
CA SER A 96 28.87 -12.52 -13.10
C SER A 96 29.47 -13.06 -11.79
N ARG A 97 28.85 -12.72 -10.65
CA ARG A 97 29.36 -13.04 -9.30
C ARG A 97 28.39 -13.86 -8.48
N GLU A 98 27.09 -13.66 -8.66
CA GLU A 98 26.06 -14.33 -7.88
C GLU A 98 24.83 -14.65 -8.73
N ALA A 99 24.12 -15.72 -8.36
CA ALA A 99 22.84 -16.07 -8.96
C ALA A 99 21.71 -15.24 -8.34
N VAL A 100 20.64 -15.02 -9.12
CA VAL A 100 19.40 -14.42 -8.62
C VAL A 100 18.81 -15.31 -7.52
N PRO A 101 18.34 -14.74 -6.40
CA PRO A 101 17.59 -15.51 -5.41
C PRO A 101 16.31 -16.10 -6.01
N ASP A 102 16.13 -17.41 -5.84
CA ASP A 102 14.97 -18.11 -6.39
C ASP A 102 13.63 -17.68 -5.74
N ALA A 103 12.53 -18.00 -6.42
CA ALA A 103 11.17 -17.76 -5.96
C ALA A 103 10.90 -18.31 -4.56
N THR A 104 11.50 -19.44 -4.20
CA THR A 104 11.31 -20.07 -2.87
C THR A 104 11.98 -19.26 -1.75
N THR A 105 13.09 -18.58 -2.08
CA THR A 105 13.82 -17.70 -1.16
C THR A 105 13.01 -16.46 -0.86
N LEU A 106 12.37 -15.86 -1.88
CA LEU A 106 11.42 -14.77 -1.68
C LEU A 106 10.20 -15.22 -0.87
N LEU A 107 9.66 -16.41 -1.14
CA LEU A 107 8.56 -16.98 -0.36
C LEU A 107 8.93 -17.12 1.13
N LYS A 108 10.13 -17.63 1.43
CA LYS A 108 10.65 -17.74 2.82
C LYS A 108 10.77 -16.36 3.47
N PHE A 109 11.25 -15.35 2.74
CA PHE A 109 11.32 -13.98 3.22
C PHE A 109 9.94 -13.42 3.57
N ARG A 110 8.94 -13.59 2.69
CA ARG A 110 7.57 -13.14 2.98
C ARG A 110 6.96 -13.85 4.18
N ARG A 111 7.21 -15.15 4.34
CA ARG A 111 6.78 -15.91 5.52
C ARG A 111 7.43 -15.37 6.79
N LEU A 112 8.72 -15.03 6.75
CA LEU A 112 9.42 -14.39 7.86
C LEU A 112 8.79 -13.05 8.22
N LEU A 113 8.48 -12.21 7.22
CA LEU A 113 7.83 -10.92 7.47
C LEU A 113 6.45 -11.09 8.13
N LEU A 114 5.67 -12.07 7.69
CA LEU A 114 4.35 -12.34 8.25
C LEU A 114 4.41 -12.97 9.64
N ALA A 115 5.32 -13.92 9.87
CA ALA A 115 5.42 -14.64 11.14
C ALA A 115 5.90 -13.76 12.31
N ASN A 116 6.49 -12.59 12.00
CA ASN A 116 7.02 -11.64 12.98
C ASN A 116 6.29 -10.28 12.92
N ASP A 117 5.11 -10.21 12.28
CA ASP A 117 4.32 -8.98 12.10
C ASP A 117 5.07 -7.78 11.47
N LEU A 118 6.17 -8.08 10.76
CA LEU A 118 7.07 -7.06 10.22
C LEU A 118 6.41 -6.24 9.11
N THR A 119 5.45 -6.79 8.37
CA THR A 119 4.74 -5.97 7.36
C THR A 119 4.02 -4.76 7.96
N LYS A 120 3.43 -4.91 9.15
CA LYS A 120 2.84 -3.80 9.89
C LYS A 120 3.92 -2.86 10.44
N ALA A 121 4.99 -3.41 11.04
CA ALA A 121 6.09 -2.60 11.54
C ALA A 121 6.75 -1.76 10.42
N LEU A 122 6.93 -2.32 9.22
CA LEU A 122 7.46 -1.59 8.07
C LEU A 122 6.52 -0.47 7.62
N PHE A 123 5.21 -0.70 7.64
CA PHE A 123 4.23 0.35 7.37
C PHE A 123 4.29 1.47 8.41
N ASP A 124 4.35 1.12 9.69
CA ASP A 124 4.47 2.08 10.80
C ASP A 124 5.78 2.89 10.71
N GLU A 125 6.91 2.26 10.35
CA GLU A 125 8.20 2.91 10.14
C GLU A 125 8.20 3.89 8.95
N ILE A 126 7.55 3.52 7.84
CA ILE A 126 7.36 4.43 6.70
C ILE A 126 6.54 5.65 7.13
N ASN A 127 5.45 5.43 7.88
CA ASN A 127 4.61 6.51 8.36
C ASN A 127 5.32 7.41 9.37
N ALA A 128 6.14 6.84 10.26
CA ALA A 128 6.99 7.59 11.18
C ALA A 128 7.99 8.45 10.40
N HIS A 129 8.65 7.89 9.39
CA HIS A 129 9.55 8.65 8.52
C HIS A 129 8.84 9.82 7.83
N LEU A 130 7.65 9.60 7.27
CA LEU A 130 6.86 10.66 6.62
C LEU A 130 6.37 11.73 7.60
N ALA A 131 6.00 11.34 8.82
CA ALA A 131 5.60 12.27 9.88
C ALA A 131 6.78 13.15 10.33
N GLU A 132 7.98 12.59 10.47
CA GLU A 132 9.20 13.36 10.81
C GLU A 132 9.57 14.40 9.74
N GLN A 133 9.23 14.13 8.47
CA GLN A 133 9.38 15.08 7.37
C GLN A 133 8.22 16.10 7.27
N GLY A 134 7.27 16.07 8.22
CA GLY A 134 6.10 16.95 8.24
C GLY A 134 5.07 16.65 7.14
N LEU A 135 5.12 15.46 6.52
CA LEU A 135 4.26 15.09 5.41
C LEU A 135 2.99 14.36 5.83
N LEU A 136 2.96 13.81 7.05
CA LEU A 136 1.80 13.12 7.61
C LEU A 136 1.28 13.89 8.82
N MET A 137 0.10 14.51 8.66
CA MET A 137 -0.57 15.25 9.73
C MET A 137 -1.64 14.37 10.39
N ARG A 138 -2.23 14.87 11.48
CA ARG A 138 -3.08 14.08 12.40
C ARG A 138 -4.40 14.74 12.76
N SER A 139 -4.75 15.88 12.17
CA SER A 139 -5.94 16.65 12.59
C SER A 139 -7.22 16.25 11.85
N GLY A 140 -7.11 15.77 10.61
CA GLY A 140 -8.24 15.37 9.79
C GLY A 140 -8.01 14.02 9.13
N THR A 141 -9.02 13.15 9.12
CA THR A 141 -8.94 11.83 8.48
C THR A 141 -10.09 11.60 7.50
N ILE A 142 -9.81 10.85 6.44
CA ILE A 142 -10.80 10.33 5.51
C ILE A 142 -10.82 8.81 5.70
N VAL A 143 -11.99 8.26 6.00
CA VAL A 143 -12.20 6.82 6.05
C VAL A 143 -12.90 6.35 4.79
N ASP A 144 -12.35 5.32 4.16
CA ASP A 144 -12.97 4.70 3.01
C ASP A 144 -12.58 3.24 2.88
N ALA A 145 -13.37 2.49 2.10
CA ALA A 145 -13.16 1.08 1.89
C ALA A 145 -13.21 0.73 0.41
N THR A 146 -12.25 -0.08 -0.02
CA THR A 146 -12.27 -0.67 -1.36
C THR A 146 -12.42 -2.18 -1.30
N ILE A 147 -13.26 -2.73 -2.17
CA ILE A 147 -13.32 -4.18 -2.41
C ILE A 147 -12.11 -4.59 -3.26
N ILE A 148 -11.48 -5.71 -2.87
CA ILE A 148 -10.43 -6.42 -3.58
C ILE A 148 -10.96 -7.84 -3.85
N ALA A 149 -11.03 -8.20 -5.13
CA ALA A 149 -11.65 -9.46 -5.53
C ALA A 149 -10.78 -10.66 -5.17
N ALA A 150 -11.39 -11.75 -4.74
CA ALA A 150 -10.75 -13.05 -4.62
C ALA A 150 -11.11 -13.95 -5.80
N PRO A 151 -10.23 -14.90 -6.17
CA PRO A 151 -10.61 -15.97 -7.06
C PRO A 151 -11.85 -16.69 -6.51
N SER A 152 -12.95 -16.67 -7.27
CA SER A 152 -14.19 -17.38 -6.93
C SER A 152 -14.17 -18.87 -7.33
N SER A 153 -13.07 -19.29 -7.97
CA SER A 153 -12.89 -20.63 -8.50
C SER A 153 -12.74 -21.65 -7.37
N THR A 154 -13.52 -22.73 -7.47
CA THR A 154 -13.38 -23.96 -6.68
C THR A 154 -12.49 -24.99 -7.37
N LYS A 155 -11.90 -24.67 -8.54
CA LYS A 155 -11.00 -25.56 -9.28
C LYS A 155 -9.62 -25.62 -8.60
N ASN A 156 -9.58 -26.21 -7.41
CA ASN A 156 -8.38 -26.56 -6.67
C ASN A 156 -8.54 -27.99 -6.12
N ALA A 157 -7.48 -28.57 -5.56
CA ALA A 157 -7.50 -29.96 -5.08
C ALA A 157 -8.58 -30.23 -4.03
N THR A 158 -9.00 -29.23 -3.25
CA THR A 158 -10.02 -29.37 -2.21
C THR A 158 -11.44 -29.04 -2.69
N GLY A 159 -11.62 -28.55 -3.92
CA GLY A 159 -12.95 -28.18 -4.44
C GLY A 159 -13.59 -26.97 -3.75
N GLU A 160 -12.86 -26.21 -2.93
CA GLU A 160 -13.43 -25.22 -2.01
C GLU A 160 -12.92 -23.81 -2.27
N ARG A 161 -13.75 -22.81 -1.97
CA ARG A 161 -13.32 -21.40 -1.97
C ARG A 161 -12.47 -21.10 -0.75
N ASP A 162 -11.82 -19.93 -0.74
CA ASP A 162 -11.20 -19.42 0.48
C ASP A 162 -12.29 -19.13 1.54
N PRO A 163 -12.27 -19.81 2.71
CA PRO A 163 -13.30 -19.64 3.73
C PRO A 163 -13.30 -18.24 4.36
N ASP A 164 -12.18 -17.51 4.30
CA ASP A 164 -12.07 -16.16 4.86
C ASP A 164 -12.63 -15.08 3.92
N MET A 165 -12.99 -15.47 2.68
CA MET A 165 -13.50 -14.55 1.66
C MET A 165 -15.01 -14.68 1.54
N HIS A 166 -15.70 -13.54 1.48
CA HIS A 166 -17.16 -13.50 1.41
C HIS A 166 -17.65 -12.59 0.29
N GLN A 167 -18.93 -12.72 -0.05
CA GLN A 167 -19.55 -11.92 -1.08
C GLN A 167 -20.23 -10.67 -0.52
N ALA A 168 -20.16 -9.57 -1.26
CA ALA A 168 -20.90 -8.35 -0.99
C ALA A 168 -21.43 -7.76 -2.29
N LYS A 169 -22.59 -7.09 -2.20
CA LYS A 169 -23.21 -6.42 -3.33
C LYS A 169 -22.81 -4.94 -3.33
N LYS A 170 -22.20 -4.46 -4.41
CA LYS A 170 -21.91 -3.03 -4.65
C LYS A 170 -22.72 -2.58 -5.87
N GLY A 171 -23.67 -1.67 -5.65
CA GLY A 171 -24.65 -1.32 -6.67
C GLY A 171 -25.46 -2.56 -7.09
N ASN A 172 -25.43 -2.90 -8.38
CA ASN A 172 -26.09 -4.11 -8.92
C ASN A 172 -25.15 -5.31 -9.10
N GLN A 173 -23.87 -5.18 -8.77
CA GLN A 173 -22.87 -6.24 -8.98
C GLN A 173 -22.50 -6.93 -7.66
N TRP A 174 -22.32 -8.24 -7.73
CA TRP A 174 -21.80 -9.05 -6.63
C TRP A 174 -20.29 -9.21 -6.77
N HIS A 175 -19.58 -9.01 -5.67
CA HIS A 175 -18.14 -9.18 -5.59
C HIS A 175 -17.82 -10.18 -4.49
N PHE A 176 -16.95 -11.15 -4.80
CA PHE A 176 -16.41 -12.09 -3.83
C PHE A 176 -14.98 -11.69 -3.47
N GLY A 177 -14.66 -11.61 -2.18
CA GLY A 177 -13.31 -11.29 -1.71
C GLY A 177 -13.29 -10.59 -0.36
N MET A 178 -12.43 -9.58 -0.27
CA MET A 178 -12.20 -8.80 0.94
C MET A 178 -12.39 -7.30 0.70
N LYS A 179 -12.45 -6.53 1.78
CA LYS A 179 -12.34 -5.08 1.78
C LYS A 179 -11.02 -4.68 2.41
N ALA A 180 -10.39 -3.67 1.82
CA ALA A 180 -9.33 -2.90 2.45
C ALA A 180 -9.93 -1.56 2.87
N HIS A 181 -10.08 -1.38 4.19
CA HIS A 181 -10.49 -0.15 4.83
C HIS A 181 -9.23 0.64 5.17
N ILE A 182 -9.24 1.94 4.87
CA ILE A 182 -8.09 2.81 5.16
C ILE A 182 -8.53 4.09 5.85
N GLY A 183 -7.71 4.54 6.79
CA GLY A 183 -7.72 5.89 7.33
C GLY A 183 -6.63 6.70 6.62
N VAL A 184 -7.00 7.83 6.04
CA VAL A 184 -6.13 8.66 5.20
C VAL A 184 -6.10 10.08 5.74
N ASP A 185 -4.91 10.64 5.91
CA ASP A 185 -4.77 12.04 6.34
C ASP A 185 -5.43 12.97 5.31
N ALA A 186 -6.34 13.82 5.79
CA ALA A 186 -7.20 14.64 4.94
C ALA A 186 -6.42 15.76 4.23
N GLU A 187 -5.22 16.10 4.70
CA GLU A 187 -4.36 17.10 4.10
C GLU A 187 -3.45 16.50 3.02
N SER A 188 -2.64 15.52 3.40
CA SER A 188 -1.62 14.90 2.54
C SER A 188 -2.16 13.81 1.60
N GLY A 189 -3.28 13.16 1.95
CA GLY A 189 -3.76 11.97 1.25
C GLY A 189 -2.96 10.70 1.53
N LEU A 190 -2.10 10.70 2.56
CA LEU A 190 -1.31 9.55 2.97
C LEU A 190 -2.07 8.64 3.94
N VAL A 191 -1.89 7.34 3.80
CA VAL A 191 -2.59 6.33 4.59
C VAL A 191 -1.90 6.15 5.93
N HIS A 192 -2.62 6.39 7.03
CA HIS A 192 -2.09 6.16 8.38
C HIS A 192 -2.57 4.85 9.00
N THR A 193 -3.73 4.34 8.58
CA THR A 193 -4.31 3.11 9.13
C THR A 193 -4.87 2.22 8.02
N VAL A 194 -4.70 0.90 8.16
CA VAL A 194 -5.15 -0.11 7.18
C VAL A 194 -5.77 -1.31 7.90
N ILE A 195 -7.00 -1.67 7.53
CA ILE A 195 -7.71 -2.83 8.06
C ILE A 195 -8.32 -3.65 6.92
N GLY A 196 -8.04 -4.94 6.91
CA GLY A 196 -8.55 -5.91 5.96
C GLY A 196 -9.65 -6.74 6.61
N THR A 197 -10.81 -6.82 5.94
CA THR A 197 -11.93 -7.65 6.41
C THR A 197 -12.53 -8.42 5.26
N ALA A 198 -13.33 -9.45 5.55
CA ALA A 198 -14.21 -10.04 4.56
C ALA A 198 -15.13 -8.98 3.91
N ALA A 199 -15.52 -9.17 2.64
CA ALA A 199 -16.24 -8.14 1.90
C ALA A 199 -17.64 -7.82 2.45
N ASN A 200 -18.28 -8.78 3.14
CA ASN A 200 -19.62 -8.62 3.73
C ASN A 200 -19.63 -7.75 4.99
N VAL A 201 -18.46 -7.48 5.60
CA VAL A 201 -18.36 -6.61 6.77
C VAL A 201 -18.77 -5.19 6.40
N ASN A 202 -19.56 -4.56 7.29
CA ASN A 202 -20.06 -3.21 7.09
C ASN A 202 -18.98 -2.18 7.41
N ASP A 203 -18.79 -1.19 6.54
CA ASP A 203 -17.72 -0.20 6.63
C ASP A 203 -17.84 0.65 7.91
N VAL A 204 -19.07 0.96 8.33
CA VAL A 204 -19.34 1.77 9.53
C VAL A 204 -18.81 1.11 10.82
N THR A 205 -18.67 -0.22 10.87
CA THR A 205 -18.17 -0.91 12.07
C THR A 205 -16.66 -0.82 12.21
N GLN A 206 -15.95 -0.48 11.13
CA GLN A 206 -14.49 -0.34 11.14
C GLN A 206 -14.05 1.10 11.42
N ALA A 207 -14.98 2.07 11.32
CA ALA A 207 -14.69 3.49 11.39
C ALA A 207 -13.83 3.90 12.58
N GLY A 208 -14.15 3.42 13.79
CA GLY A 208 -13.40 3.72 15.00
C GLY A 208 -11.95 3.24 14.95
N ALA A 209 -11.74 2.01 14.45
CA ALA A 209 -10.41 1.43 14.32
C ALA A 209 -9.58 2.06 13.19
N LEU A 210 -10.20 2.84 12.29
CA LEU A 210 -9.53 3.62 11.25
C LEU A 210 -9.10 5.01 11.74
N LEU A 211 -9.42 5.38 12.98
CA LEU A 211 -8.93 6.60 13.63
C LEU A 211 -7.64 6.29 14.39
N HIS A 212 -6.72 7.26 14.44
CA HIS A 212 -5.50 7.20 15.25
C HIS A 212 -5.63 7.98 16.58
N GLY A 213 -6.81 8.53 16.88
CA GLY A 213 -7.17 9.16 18.16
C GLY A 213 -6.74 10.61 18.35
N GLN A 214 -6.22 11.27 17.31
CA GLN A 214 -5.79 12.69 17.38
C GLN A 214 -6.63 13.58 16.45
N GLU A 215 -7.57 12.98 15.74
CA GLU A 215 -8.40 13.65 14.76
C GLU A 215 -9.45 14.54 15.40
N THR A 216 -9.57 15.74 14.86
CA THR A 216 -10.64 16.68 15.16
C THR A 216 -11.80 16.56 14.18
N SER A 217 -11.53 16.06 12.97
CA SER A 217 -12.49 15.89 11.89
C SER A 217 -12.30 14.56 11.15
N ALA A 218 -13.41 13.92 10.79
CA ALA A 218 -13.41 12.66 10.06
C ALA A 218 -14.41 12.72 8.89
N PHE A 219 -13.99 12.30 7.70
CA PHE A 219 -14.78 12.33 6.48
C PHE A 219 -15.08 10.91 6.02
N GLY A 220 -16.35 10.62 5.74
CA GLY A 220 -16.79 9.29 5.34
C GLY A 220 -17.76 9.32 4.16
N ASP A 221 -17.84 8.20 3.46
CA ASP A 221 -18.85 7.99 2.42
C ASP A 221 -20.25 7.74 3.00
N ALA A 222 -21.27 7.65 2.14
CA ALA A 222 -22.65 7.47 2.60
C ALA A 222 -22.91 6.11 3.31
N GLY A 223 -21.97 5.17 3.21
CA GLY A 223 -21.92 3.90 3.93
C GLY A 223 -21.52 4.05 5.39
N TYR A 224 -20.80 5.11 5.76
CA TYR A 224 -20.46 5.47 7.15
C TYR A 224 -21.59 6.21 7.88
N ARG A 225 -22.83 6.10 7.43
CA ARG A 225 -23.96 6.78 8.08
C ARG A 225 -24.21 6.20 9.48
N GLY A 226 -24.39 7.10 10.46
CA GLY A 226 -24.63 6.73 11.84
C GLY A 226 -23.35 6.37 12.61
N VAL A 227 -22.19 6.62 12.02
CA VAL A 227 -20.88 6.46 12.66
C VAL A 227 -20.75 7.34 13.91
N ASP A 228 -21.34 8.52 13.91
CA ASP A 228 -21.40 9.47 15.01
C ASP A 228 -22.09 8.92 16.27
N LYS A 229 -22.91 7.88 16.10
CA LYS A 229 -23.63 7.22 17.20
C LYS A 229 -22.88 6.04 17.80
N ARG A 230 -21.75 5.66 17.22
CA ARG A 230 -20.95 4.51 17.67
C ARG A 230 -19.94 4.96 18.71
N GLU A 231 -19.89 4.25 19.83
CA GLU A 231 -18.96 4.53 20.93
C GLU A 231 -17.50 4.46 20.45
N GLU A 232 -17.17 3.45 19.63
CA GLU A 232 -15.84 3.24 19.09
C GLU A 232 -15.36 4.35 18.13
N ALA A 233 -16.27 5.17 17.60
CA ALA A 233 -15.97 6.21 16.62
C ALA A 233 -16.19 7.63 17.15
N LYS A 234 -16.34 7.79 18.47
CA LYS A 234 -16.41 9.10 19.14
C LYS A 234 -15.06 9.83 19.08
N GLY A 235 -15.10 11.16 19.22
CA GLY A 235 -13.92 12.02 19.21
C GLY A 235 -14.03 13.11 18.14
N PRO A 236 -13.84 12.78 16.84
CA PRO A 236 -13.88 13.76 15.77
C PRO A 236 -15.31 14.17 15.38
N THR A 237 -15.42 15.35 14.76
CA THR A 237 -16.64 15.75 14.03
C THR A 237 -16.74 14.99 12.72
N TRP A 238 -17.83 14.24 12.54
CA TRP A 238 -18.05 13.40 11.36
C TRP A 238 -18.75 14.15 10.22
N PHE A 239 -18.10 14.19 9.06
CA PHE A 239 -18.59 14.74 7.81
C PHE A 239 -18.92 13.61 6.83
N VAL A 240 -20.07 12.96 7.05
CA VAL A 240 -20.55 11.86 6.19
C VAL A 240 -21.22 12.42 4.93
N ALA A 241 -20.88 11.88 3.77
CA ALA A 241 -21.47 12.29 2.50
C ALA A 241 -22.98 11.98 2.42
N MET A 242 -23.74 12.90 1.82
CA MET A 242 -25.16 12.67 1.56
C MET A 242 -25.36 11.56 0.55
N GLN A 243 -26.43 10.78 0.72
CA GLN A 243 -26.81 9.76 -0.26
C GLN A 243 -27.09 10.38 -1.63
N PRO A 244 -26.64 9.75 -2.73
CA PRO A 244 -26.88 10.24 -4.09
C PRO A 244 -28.36 10.50 -4.40
N GLY A 245 -29.27 9.64 -3.94
CA GLY A 245 -30.72 9.81 -4.14
C GLY A 245 -31.27 11.06 -3.45
N LYS A 246 -30.86 11.34 -2.20
CA LYS A 246 -31.26 12.55 -1.46
C LYS A 246 -30.67 13.81 -2.08
N ARG A 247 -29.41 13.74 -2.51
CA ARG A 247 -28.73 14.86 -3.16
C ARG A 247 -29.40 15.25 -4.49
N ARG A 248 -29.79 14.26 -5.32
CA ARG A 248 -30.53 14.51 -6.57
C ARG A 248 -31.92 15.11 -6.35
N ALA A 249 -32.54 14.86 -5.20
CA ALA A 249 -33.85 15.39 -4.86
C ALA A 249 -33.79 16.83 -4.31
N LEU A 250 -32.61 17.45 -4.21
CA LEU A 250 -32.48 18.83 -3.74
C LEU A 250 -33.06 19.81 -4.77
N ASP A 251 -33.99 20.63 -4.30
CA ASP A 251 -34.54 21.75 -5.08
C ASP A 251 -33.60 22.96 -5.01
N LEU A 252 -32.72 23.08 -5.99
CA LEU A 252 -31.69 24.12 -6.07
C LEU A 252 -32.23 25.54 -6.27
N THR A 253 -33.54 25.72 -6.48
CA THR A 253 -34.15 27.06 -6.46
C THR A 253 -34.05 27.66 -5.04
N LYS A 254 -34.14 26.81 -4.01
CA LYS A 254 -34.07 27.21 -2.60
C LYS A 254 -32.63 27.52 -2.19
N LYS A 255 -32.44 28.64 -1.50
CA LYS A 255 -31.11 29.10 -1.03
C LYS A 255 -30.42 28.08 -0.13
N TRP A 256 -31.15 27.47 0.82
CA TRP A 256 -30.59 26.48 1.74
C TRP A 256 -30.11 25.21 1.00
N ALA A 257 -30.82 24.78 -0.04
CA ALA A 257 -30.47 23.60 -0.83
C ALA A 257 -29.17 23.84 -1.63
N ARG A 258 -28.97 25.07 -2.15
CA ARG A 258 -27.71 25.47 -2.79
C ARG A 258 -26.53 25.48 -1.82
N LEU A 259 -26.73 25.93 -0.59
CA LEU A 259 -25.69 25.89 0.44
C LEU A 259 -25.35 24.44 0.81
N LEU A 260 -26.35 23.58 0.93
CA LEU A 260 -26.16 22.17 1.20
C LEU A 260 -25.40 21.45 0.08
N GLU A 261 -25.76 21.73 -1.17
CA GLU A 261 -25.04 21.21 -2.35
C GLU A 261 -23.57 21.65 -2.36
N LYS A 262 -23.29 22.92 -2.03
CA LYS A 262 -21.90 23.40 -1.87
C LYS A 262 -21.15 22.67 -0.75
N ALA A 263 -21.80 22.42 0.38
CA ALA A 263 -21.20 21.64 1.47
C ALA A 263 -20.88 20.19 1.04
N GLU A 264 -21.77 19.55 0.27
CA GLU A 264 -21.48 18.22 -0.31
C GLU A 264 -20.34 18.24 -1.32
N GLN A 265 -20.21 19.30 -2.11
CA GLN A 265 -19.08 19.48 -3.04
C GLN A 265 -17.76 19.63 -2.29
N LEU A 266 -17.72 20.40 -1.19
CA LEU A 266 -16.53 20.52 -0.34
C LEU A 266 -16.15 19.18 0.31
N LYS A 267 -17.12 18.44 0.85
CA LYS A 267 -16.88 17.09 1.39
C LYS A 267 -16.33 16.15 0.33
N ALA A 268 -16.87 16.19 -0.89
CA ALA A 268 -16.38 15.37 -2.00
C ALA A 268 -14.96 15.76 -2.42
N ALA A 269 -14.62 17.05 -2.44
CA ALA A 269 -13.27 17.53 -2.77
C ALA A 269 -12.22 17.05 -1.78
N VAL A 270 -12.51 17.07 -0.46
CA VAL A 270 -11.64 16.50 0.56
C VAL A 270 -11.51 14.99 0.36
N ARG A 271 -12.64 14.29 0.25
CA ARG A 271 -12.66 12.83 0.09
C ARG A 271 -11.94 12.32 -1.15
N ALA A 272 -11.90 13.10 -2.24
CA ALA A 272 -11.21 12.70 -3.47
C ALA A 272 -9.74 12.31 -3.26
N LYS A 273 -9.08 12.77 -2.18
CA LYS A 273 -7.70 12.39 -1.86
C LYS A 273 -7.54 10.90 -1.57
N VAL A 274 -8.56 10.24 -1.01
CA VAL A 274 -8.53 8.79 -0.69
C VAL A 274 -8.44 7.92 -1.95
N GLU A 275 -8.86 8.46 -3.11
CA GLU A 275 -8.78 7.77 -4.39
C GLU A 275 -7.33 7.58 -4.85
N HIS A 276 -6.38 8.42 -4.39
CA HIS A 276 -4.98 8.32 -4.79
C HIS A 276 -4.31 7.03 -4.26
N PRO A 277 -4.33 6.72 -2.95
CA PRO A 277 -3.85 5.42 -2.45
C PRO A 277 -4.47 4.22 -3.17
N PHE A 278 -5.79 4.22 -3.38
CA PHE A 278 -6.46 3.14 -4.09
C PHE A 278 -6.01 3.03 -5.55
N HIS A 279 -5.84 4.17 -6.24
CA HIS A 279 -5.33 4.19 -7.60
C HIS A 279 -3.92 3.62 -7.69
N VAL A 280 -3.02 4.02 -6.79
CA VAL A 280 -1.64 3.52 -6.75
C VAL A 280 -1.65 2.01 -6.56
N VAL A 281 -2.34 1.51 -5.54
CA VAL A 281 -2.38 0.07 -5.22
C VAL A 281 -3.03 -0.74 -6.35
N LYS A 282 -4.17 -0.31 -6.89
CA LYS A 282 -4.92 -1.10 -7.89
C LYS A 282 -4.39 -1.00 -9.31
N ASN A 283 -3.92 0.18 -9.71
CA ASN A 283 -3.59 0.46 -11.12
C ASN A 283 -2.09 0.53 -11.35
N LEU A 284 -1.33 1.17 -10.46
CA LEU A 284 0.12 1.26 -10.62
C LEU A 284 0.81 -0.02 -10.14
N PHE A 285 0.41 -0.54 -8.97
CA PHE A 285 0.96 -1.80 -8.42
C PHE A 285 0.23 -3.05 -8.92
N GLY A 286 -0.85 -2.88 -9.70
CA GLY A 286 -1.60 -3.99 -10.29
C GLY A 286 -2.32 -4.89 -9.27
N HIS A 287 -2.52 -4.44 -8.02
CA HIS A 287 -3.18 -5.23 -6.98
C HIS A 287 -4.71 -5.15 -7.11
N ARG A 288 -5.26 -5.84 -8.13
CA ARG A 288 -6.70 -5.89 -8.40
C ARG A 288 -7.41 -7.09 -7.78
N LYS A 289 -6.64 -8.14 -7.46
CA LYS A 289 -7.13 -9.37 -6.84
C LYS A 289 -6.20 -9.79 -5.70
N VAL A 290 -6.76 -10.42 -4.68
CA VAL A 290 -5.96 -11.06 -3.62
C VAL A 290 -5.14 -12.19 -4.22
N ARG A 291 -3.92 -12.34 -3.69
CA ARG A 291 -2.93 -13.33 -4.16
C ARG A 291 -2.76 -14.49 -3.20
N TYR A 292 -3.12 -14.27 -1.93
CA TYR A 292 -2.91 -15.23 -0.87
C TYR A 292 -4.23 -15.81 -0.40
N LYS A 293 -4.19 -17.07 0.05
CA LYS A 293 -5.29 -17.68 0.79
C LYS A 293 -5.22 -17.26 2.26
N GLY A 294 -6.35 -16.83 2.81
CA GLY A 294 -6.53 -16.47 4.21
C GLY A 294 -6.31 -14.99 4.52
N MET A 295 -6.99 -14.49 5.57
CA MET A 295 -7.06 -13.07 5.85
C MET A 295 -5.75 -12.47 6.35
N ALA A 296 -5.04 -13.15 7.25
CA ALA A 296 -3.79 -12.64 7.83
C ALA A 296 -2.72 -12.33 6.77
N LYS A 297 -2.57 -13.19 5.75
CA LYS A 297 -1.58 -12.99 4.68
C LYS A 297 -1.93 -11.80 3.80
N ASN A 298 -3.21 -11.64 3.49
CA ASN A 298 -3.69 -10.51 2.69
C ASN A 298 -3.59 -9.20 3.48
N GLN A 299 -3.93 -9.20 4.78
CA GLN A 299 -3.73 -8.06 5.66
C GLN A 299 -2.26 -7.62 5.70
N GLY A 300 -1.33 -8.57 5.89
CA GLY A 300 0.09 -8.27 5.85
C GLY A 300 0.55 -7.69 4.51
N GLN A 301 0.00 -8.16 3.39
CA GLN A 301 0.28 -7.56 2.09
C GLN A 301 -0.24 -6.13 1.97
N LEU A 302 -1.43 -5.84 2.49
CA LEU A 302 -2.02 -4.50 2.45
C LEU A 302 -1.16 -3.47 3.16
N PHE A 303 -0.57 -3.82 4.31
CA PHE A 303 0.38 -2.92 5.00
C PHE A 303 1.56 -2.52 4.09
N SER A 304 2.20 -3.50 3.46
CA SER A 304 3.29 -3.23 2.52
C SER A 304 2.82 -2.41 1.31
N LEU A 305 1.67 -2.73 0.73
CA LEU A 305 1.14 -2.02 -0.43
C LEU A 305 0.82 -0.56 -0.13
N PHE A 306 0.15 -0.26 0.98
CA PHE A 306 -0.19 1.12 1.33
C PHE A 306 1.01 1.90 1.86
N GLY A 307 1.93 1.27 2.58
CA GLY A 307 3.19 1.92 2.98
C GLY A 307 4.03 2.33 1.76
N LEU A 308 4.18 1.42 0.79
CA LEU A 308 4.87 1.75 -0.46
C LEU A 308 4.08 2.76 -1.32
N ALA A 309 2.74 2.74 -1.27
CA ALA A 309 1.92 3.74 -1.96
C ALA A 309 2.11 5.13 -1.36
N ASN A 310 2.26 5.25 -0.03
CA ASN A 310 2.56 6.52 0.63
C ASN A 310 3.86 7.13 0.12
N LEU A 311 4.92 6.33 -0.03
CA LEU A 311 6.19 6.79 -0.60
C LEU A 311 6.03 7.27 -2.06
N VAL A 312 5.21 6.59 -2.86
CA VAL A 312 4.92 7.02 -4.24
C VAL A 312 4.16 8.35 -4.28
N ILE A 313 3.19 8.54 -3.39
CA ILE A 313 2.40 9.78 -3.28
C ILE A 313 3.29 10.93 -2.78
N ALA A 314 4.09 10.68 -1.74
CA ALA A 314 4.99 11.66 -1.12
C ALA A 314 6.27 11.92 -1.92
N LYS A 315 6.54 11.14 -2.97
CA LYS A 315 7.80 11.14 -3.73
C LYS A 315 8.32 12.53 -4.07
N ARG A 316 7.45 13.39 -4.62
CA ARG A 316 7.84 14.74 -5.04
C ARG A 316 8.31 15.57 -3.85
N SER A 317 7.53 15.60 -2.78
CA SER A 317 7.85 16.34 -1.56
C SER A 317 9.15 15.83 -0.92
N LEU A 318 9.36 14.51 -0.88
CA LEU A 318 10.59 13.92 -0.34
C LEU A 318 11.83 14.29 -1.17
N LEU A 319 11.74 14.24 -2.50
CA LEU A 319 12.83 14.64 -3.37
C LEU A 319 13.16 16.14 -3.25
N ASP A 320 12.13 16.98 -3.11
CA ASP A 320 12.29 18.43 -2.91
C ASP A 320 12.95 18.75 -1.56
N LEU A 321 12.58 18.04 -0.49
CA LEU A 321 13.20 18.18 0.83
C LEU A 321 14.69 17.79 0.82
N GLN A 322 15.02 16.67 0.16
CA GLN A 322 16.42 16.26 0.00
C GLN A 322 17.25 17.28 -0.78
N ALA A 323 16.68 17.89 -1.82
CA ALA A 323 17.36 18.91 -2.60
C ALA A 323 17.67 20.17 -1.77
N ARG A 324 16.76 20.56 -0.87
CA ARG A 324 16.94 21.72 0.04
C ARG A 324 17.92 21.46 1.18
N GLY A 325 18.03 20.21 1.65
CA GLY A 325 19.02 19.84 2.68
C GLY A 325 20.44 19.66 2.14
N ALA A 326 20.61 19.57 0.82
CA ALA A 326 21.91 19.43 0.15
C ALA A 326 22.49 20.76 -0.35
N SER A 327 21.76 21.87 -0.21
CA SER A 327 22.18 23.25 -0.50
C SER A 327 22.56 23.98 0.78
#